data_AF-A0A2D7HYS7-F1
#
_entry.id   AF-A0A2D7HYS7-F1
#
_cell.length_a   1.000
_cell.length_b   1.000
_cell.length_c   1.000
_cell.angle_alpha   90.00
_cell.angle_beta   90.00
_cell.angle_gamma   90.00
#
_symmetry.space_group_name_H-M   'P 1'
#
loop_
_entity.id
_entity.type
_entity.pdbx_description
1 polymer ?
#
loop_
_entity_poly.entity_id
_entity_poly.type
_entity_poly.pdbx_seq_one_letter_code
_entity_poly.pdbx_strand_id
1 'polypeptide(L)'
;MFDLDAKNTCWALWSKGAGGGRSGLFLVWLLCGSIFFSFPAQGEGGEGSLPRCEVPPGQACIATPSEYRSVWESYGVACVDPSLYVTVPWGYDSPFGGVTEDTHLYPEEFSLAWASGSTNLEKYLSLRCLYADDPIKTRVGIGSYIGFPVPISNKNSSAADHPISIFVYKKEAIQPDGTFFIDEKEQIRVPSFETWAFLLERTFGLIFDLEAQKEVVLAYSALPLKKGLRRWYSDVVNVFSKVTGCKRGRGWARNPGFPPTDDLRGCRPEYLKARAAAGGEKVGPGGPSTVECFENFMSNYDGVPDAAAFRGLLELCQDANALNTGVGLGYNPMPNPFVCKPWERQTVAERYTGREFIVPNGVLDPAQKGGSWEVVTLEPVADARYDLRSGYCSQR
;
A
#
# COMPACT_ATOMS: atom_id res chain seq x y z
N MET A 1 17.38 57.86 19.32
CA MET A 1 18.32 58.80 18.67
C MET A 1 18.84 58.08 17.44
N PHE A 2 18.38 58.55 16.26
CA PHE A 2 18.83 58.38 14.86
C PHE A 2 19.75 57.21 14.48
N ASP A 3 19.73 56.64 13.27
CA ASP A 3 18.83 56.57 12.11
C ASP A 3 19.55 55.63 11.11
N LEU A 4 18.78 55.01 10.21
CA LEU A 4 19.11 54.45 8.88
C LEU A 4 20.56 54.00 8.52
N ASP A 5 20.70 52.78 7.98
CA ASP A 5 20.69 52.64 6.50
C ASP A 5 20.69 51.18 6.02
N ALA A 6 19.86 50.94 5.00
CA ALA A 6 19.77 49.69 4.26
C ALA A 6 20.68 49.73 3.03
N LYS A 7 21.49 48.68 2.78
CA LYS A 7 22.10 48.45 1.47
C LYS A 7 21.98 46.98 1.04
N ASN A 8 21.09 46.78 0.07
CA ASN A 8 21.06 45.63 -0.82
C ASN A 8 22.37 45.57 -1.62
N THR A 9 23.00 44.40 -1.72
CA THR A 9 24.06 44.16 -2.70
C THR A 9 23.83 42.81 -3.37
N CYS A 10 23.37 42.85 -4.63
CA CYS A 10 23.40 41.72 -5.55
C CYS A 10 24.84 41.52 -6.03
N TRP A 11 25.39 40.31 -5.84
CA TRP A 11 26.63 39.89 -6.49
C TRP A 11 26.28 39.14 -7.79
N ALA A 12 26.71 39.70 -8.92
CA ALA A 12 26.80 38.99 -10.20
C ALA A 12 28.27 38.64 -10.45
N LEU A 13 28.58 37.34 -10.58
CA LEU A 13 29.89 36.86 -10.99
C LEU A 13 29.88 36.54 -12.49
N TRP A 14 30.76 37.20 -13.23
CA TRP A 14 31.08 36.94 -14.63
C TRP A 14 32.41 36.18 -14.70
N SER A 15 32.49 35.13 -15.52
CA SER A 15 33.79 34.61 -15.98
C SER A 15 33.78 34.35 -17.49
N LYS A 16 34.78 34.96 -18.16
CA LYS A 16 35.27 34.77 -19.53
C LYS A 16 35.39 33.28 -19.88
N GLY A 17 35.19 32.76 -21.10
CA GLY A 17 35.21 33.33 -22.44
C GLY A 17 36.29 32.63 -23.29
N ALA A 18 35.91 31.67 -24.15
CA ALA A 18 36.61 31.22 -25.39
C ALA A 18 35.79 30.04 -25.98
N GLY A 19 35.29 30.00 -27.22
CA GLY A 19 35.30 30.89 -28.36
C GLY A 19 34.35 30.32 -29.43
N GLY A 20 34.11 31.06 -30.51
CA GLY A 20 33.51 30.51 -31.73
C GLY A 20 32.08 30.96 -32.07
N GLY A 21 31.93 32.23 -32.43
CA GLY A 21 31.10 32.70 -33.55
C GLY A 21 29.64 32.23 -33.70
N ARG A 22 28.68 33.10 -33.35
CA ARG A 22 27.89 33.86 -34.32
C ARG A 22 26.98 34.86 -33.60
N SER A 23 26.95 36.06 -34.16
CA SER A 23 26.38 37.29 -33.67
C SER A 23 24.85 37.22 -33.53
N GLY A 24 24.33 37.61 -32.37
CA GLY A 24 22.94 37.98 -32.14
C GLY A 24 22.90 39.14 -31.15
N LEU A 25 22.38 40.28 -31.60
CA LEU A 25 22.37 41.55 -30.89
C LEU A 25 21.69 41.47 -29.52
N PHE A 26 22.30 42.16 -28.57
CA PHE A 26 21.72 42.65 -27.32
C PHE A 26 20.53 43.60 -27.58
N LEU A 27 19.49 43.51 -26.75
CA LEU A 27 18.89 44.69 -26.12
C LEU A 27 18.17 44.27 -24.82
N VAL A 28 18.71 44.72 -23.68
CA VAL A 28 18.08 44.63 -22.36
C VAL A 28 17.42 45.98 -22.12
N TRP A 29 16.09 46.01 -22.01
CA TRP A 29 15.37 47.17 -21.47
C TRP A 29 15.27 47.03 -19.96
N LEU A 30 16.00 47.89 -19.26
CA LEU A 30 15.79 48.24 -17.86
C LEU A 30 14.75 49.37 -17.84
N LEU A 31 13.57 49.10 -17.26
CA LEU A 31 12.64 50.14 -16.83
C LEU A 31 12.28 49.90 -15.37
N CYS A 32 12.97 50.62 -14.50
CA CYS A 32 12.48 50.94 -13.16
C CYS A 32 11.33 51.93 -13.31
N GLY A 33 10.16 51.60 -12.77
CA GLY A 33 8.99 52.47 -12.77
C GLY A 33 8.07 52.11 -11.60
N SER A 34 8.34 52.73 -10.45
CA SER A 34 7.48 52.68 -9.27
C SER A 34 6.23 53.51 -9.52
N ILE A 35 5.05 52.90 -9.53
CA ILE A 35 3.77 53.61 -9.42
C ILE A 35 3.07 53.11 -8.16
N PHE A 36 3.00 53.99 -7.16
CA PHE A 36 2.14 53.88 -6.00
C PHE A 36 0.68 54.03 -6.44
N PHE A 37 -0.13 52.99 -6.25
CA PHE A 37 -1.57 53.13 -6.14
C PHE A 37 -2.00 52.63 -4.77
N SER A 38 -2.38 53.59 -3.92
CA SER A 38 -3.11 53.35 -2.68
C SER A 38 -4.53 52.89 -3.03
N PHE A 39 -4.89 51.68 -2.61
CA PHE A 39 -6.28 51.23 -2.53
C PHE A 39 -6.72 51.16 -1.05
N PRO A 40 -7.99 51.45 -0.75
CA PRO A 40 -8.45 51.63 0.61
C PRO A 40 -8.55 50.30 1.35
N ALA A 41 -8.23 50.35 2.64
CA ALA A 41 -8.53 49.29 3.59
C ALA A 41 -10.05 49.21 3.80
N GLN A 42 -10.66 48.04 3.54
CA GLN A 42 -11.80 47.51 4.27
C GLN A 42 -12.14 46.10 3.79
N GLY A 43 -12.19 45.16 4.74
CA GLY A 43 -12.62 43.79 4.53
C GLY A 43 -11.84 42.85 5.43
N GLU A 44 -12.35 42.65 6.65
CA GLU A 44 -11.99 41.52 7.52
C GLU A 44 -12.27 40.20 6.78
N GLY A 45 -11.30 39.73 6.00
CA GLY A 45 -11.24 38.37 5.52
C GLY A 45 -10.42 37.59 6.53
N GLY A 46 -11.07 36.89 7.45
CA GLY A 46 -10.42 35.93 8.32
C GLY A 46 -9.52 35.04 7.45
N GLU A 47 -8.23 35.04 7.78
CA GLU A 47 -7.23 34.15 7.23
C GLU A 47 -7.72 32.73 7.48
N GLY A 48 -8.43 32.16 6.51
CA GLY A 48 -8.87 30.79 6.51
C GLY A 48 -7.63 29.92 6.44
N SER A 49 -7.02 29.66 7.59
CA SER A 49 -6.01 28.62 7.72
C SER A 49 -6.68 27.35 7.21
N LEU A 50 -6.23 26.84 6.07
CA LEU A 50 -6.58 25.51 5.58
C LEU A 50 -6.52 24.55 6.78
N PRO A 51 -7.48 23.62 6.92
CA PRO A 51 -7.45 22.67 8.02
C PRO A 51 -6.07 22.01 8.02
N ARG A 52 -5.32 22.23 9.10
CA ARG A 52 -4.06 21.52 9.29
C ARG A 52 -4.46 20.07 9.48
N CYS A 53 -4.37 19.26 8.43
CA CYS A 53 -4.47 17.81 8.48
C CYS A 53 -3.22 17.20 9.15
N GLU A 54 -2.86 17.77 10.30
CA GLU A 54 -1.79 17.36 11.19
C GLU A 54 -2.41 17.05 12.54
N VAL A 55 -1.96 15.96 13.18
CA VAL A 55 -2.44 15.56 14.49
C VAL A 55 -2.14 16.68 15.50
N PRO A 56 -3.15 17.23 16.20
CA PRO A 56 -2.94 18.22 17.23
C PRO A 56 -1.99 17.70 18.32
N PRO A 57 -0.96 18.47 18.73
CA PRO A 57 -0.06 18.04 19.78
C PRO A 57 -0.81 17.87 21.10
N GLY A 58 -0.55 16.77 21.81
CA GLY A 58 -1.14 16.48 23.12
C GLY A 58 -2.55 15.87 23.09
N GLN A 59 -3.12 15.60 21.91
CA GLN A 59 -4.36 14.83 21.79
C GLN A 59 -4.11 13.35 22.14
N ALA A 60 -5.02 12.75 22.91
CA ALA A 60 -5.00 11.31 23.17
C ALA A 60 -5.26 10.52 21.88
N CYS A 61 -4.60 9.37 21.73
CA CYS A 61 -4.82 8.53 20.55
C CYS A 61 -6.17 7.84 20.59
N ILE A 62 -6.77 7.68 19.41
CA ILE A 62 -7.99 6.92 19.19
C ILE A 62 -7.74 5.47 19.61
N ALA A 63 -8.50 4.96 20.58
CA ALA A 63 -8.30 3.63 21.15
C ALA A 63 -9.46 2.68 20.88
N THR A 64 -10.51 3.15 20.22
CA THR A 64 -11.67 2.34 19.83
C THR A 64 -12.05 2.52 18.35
N PRO A 65 -12.62 1.49 17.72
CA PRO A 65 -13.12 1.60 16.34
C PRO A 65 -14.22 2.66 16.14
N SER A 66 -15.10 2.88 17.12
CA SER A 66 -16.14 3.91 17.04
C SER A 66 -15.59 5.33 17.12
N GLU A 67 -14.58 5.57 17.96
CA GLU A 67 -13.84 6.84 17.95
C GLU A 67 -13.15 7.05 16.59
N TYR A 68 -12.54 5.99 16.01
CA TYR A 68 -11.93 6.07 14.69
C TYR A 68 -12.94 6.50 13.62
N ARG A 69 -14.10 5.84 13.58
CA ARG A 69 -15.19 6.19 12.67
C ARG A 69 -15.67 7.62 12.86
N SER A 70 -15.82 8.07 14.11
CA SER A 70 -16.25 9.44 14.43
C SER A 70 -15.26 10.48 13.87
N VAL A 71 -13.95 10.23 14.02
CA VAL A 71 -12.91 11.11 13.46
C VAL A 71 -12.92 11.05 11.94
N TRP A 72 -13.08 9.87 11.34
CA TRP A 72 -13.22 9.70 9.89
C TRP A 72 -14.38 10.51 9.30
N GLU A 73 -15.58 10.42 9.91
CA GLU A 73 -16.78 11.13 9.48
C GLU A 73 -16.66 12.65 9.62
N SER A 74 -15.90 13.11 10.61
CA SER A 74 -15.61 14.54 10.81
C SER A 74 -14.49 15.10 9.92
N TYR A 75 -13.89 14.27 9.05
CA TYR A 75 -12.70 14.61 8.26
C TYR A 75 -11.50 15.02 9.12
N GLY A 76 -11.45 14.51 10.36
CA GLY A 76 -10.41 14.82 11.32
C GLY A 76 -9.14 13.99 11.12
N VAL A 77 -8.12 14.36 11.89
CA VAL A 77 -6.87 13.61 12.02
C VAL A 77 -6.59 13.40 13.50
N ALA A 78 -6.05 12.24 13.86
CA ALA A 78 -5.61 11.94 15.21
C ALA A 78 -4.52 10.85 15.16
N CYS A 79 -3.76 10.70 16.24
CA CYS A 79 -2.97 9.48 16.42
C CYS A 79 -3.90 8.30 16.72
N VAL A 80 -3.45 7.09 16.38
CA VAL A 80 -4.24 5.87 16.53
C VAL A 80 -3.49 4.89 17.43
N ASP A 81 -4.19 4.33 18.41
CA ASP A 81 -3.61 3.38 19.35
C ASP A 81 -3.07 2.13 18.61
N PRO A 82 -1.87 1.62 18.97
CA PRO A 82 -1.29 0.44 18.33
C PRO A 82 -2.09 -0.86 18.44
N SER A 83 -3.13 -0.90 19.29
CA SER A 83 -4.05 -2.05 19.38
C SER A 83 -5.14 -2.08 18.30
N LEU A 84 -5.27 -1.02 17.50
CA LEU A 84 -6.21 -0.99 16.38
C LEU A 84 -5.57 -1.45 15.08
N TYR A 85 -6.31 -2.33 14.40
CA TYR A 85 -5.96 -2.93 13.13
C TYR A 85 -7.03 -2.60 12.10
N VAL A 86 -6.66 -2.80 10.84
CA VAL A 86 -7.54 -2.55 9.73
C VAL A 86 -7.38 -3.59 8.64
N THR A 87 -8.50 -4.14 8.20
CA THR A 87 -8.57 -5.03 7.04
C THR A 87 -9.41 -4.34 5.98
N VAL A 88 -8.84 -4.23 4.78
CA VAL A 88 -9.62 -3.90 3.59
C VAL A 88 -10.01 -5.25 2.97
N PRO A 89 -11.30 -5.57 2.90
CA PRO A 89 -11.77 -6.88 2.47
C PRO A 89 -11.30 -7.21 1.05
N TRP A 90 -11.22 -8.51 0.80
CA TRP A 90 -10.97 -9.04 -0.53
C TRP A 90 -12.04 -8.55 -1.52
N GLY A 91 -11.65 -8.37 -2.78
CA GLY A 91 -12.55 -7.84 -3.80
C GLY A 91 -12.67 -6.31 -3.77
N TYR A 92 -11.67 -5.60 -3.25
CA TYR A 92 -11.53 -4.14 -3.43
C TYR A 92 -11.70 -3.67 -4.89
N ASP A 93 -11.40 -4.53 -5.86
CA ASP A 93 -11.58 -4.33 -7.30
C ASP A 93 -12.77 -5.12 -7.91
N SER A 94 -13.67 -5.63 -7.07
CA SER A 94 -14.87 -6.38 -7.44
C SER A 94 -16.15 -5.61 -7.06
N PRO A 95 -17.20 -5.62 -7.90
CA PRO A 95 -18.49 -4.99 -7.60
C PRO A 95 -19.25 -5.68 -6.46
N PHE A 96 -18.82 -6.87 -6.06
CA PHE A 96 -19.38 -7.62 -4.94
C PHE A 96 -18.46 -7.65 -3.71
N GLY A 97 -17.26 -7.05 -3.80
CA GLY A 97 -16.29 -7.10 -2.70
C GLY A 97 -16.53 -6.00 -1.67
N GLY A 98 -16.50 -6.37 -0.38
CA GLY A 98 -16.50 -5.41 0.72
C GLY A 98 -17.82 -4.66 0.96
N VAL A 99 -18.96 -5.35 0.89
CA VAL A 99 -20.25 -4.78 1.30
C VAL A 99 -20.31 -4.52 2.81
N THR A 100 -21.02 -3.47 3.22
CA THR A 100 -21.11 -2.99 4.62
C THR A 100 -21.77 -3.97 5.59
N GLU A 101 -22.39 -5.02 5.05
CA GLU A 101 -23.06 -6.08 5.78
C GLU A 101 -22.17 -7.31 5.98
N ASP A 102 -21.04 -7.38 5.27
CA ASP A 102 -20.06 -8.44 5.50
C ASP A 102 -19.44 -8.26 6.89
N THR A 103 -19.29 -9.37 7.58
CA THR A 103 -18.68 -9.45 8.91
C THR A 103 -17.44 -10.31 8.88
N HIS A 104 -17.14 -10.97 7.77
CA HIS A 104 -15.98 -11.83 7.63
C HIS A 104 -14.81 -11.03 7.05
N LEU A 105 -13.60 -11.19 7.60
CA LEU A 105 -12.45 -10.36 7.21
C LEU A 105 -12.02 -10.58 5.75
N TYR A 106 -11.85 -11.84 5.35
CA TYR A 106 -11.48 -12.32 4.01
C TYR A 106 -12.39 -13.49 3.58
N PRO A 107 -12.43 -13.95 2.32
CA PRO A 107 -13.22 -15.13 1.94
C PRO A 107 -12.90 -16.36 2.80
N GLU A 108 -13.91 -17.16 3.12
CA GLU A 108 -13.82 -18.30 4.06
C GLU A 108 -12.74 -19.33 3.67
N GLU A 109 -12.38 -19.39 2.38
CA GLU A 109 -11.32 -20.27 1.89
C GLU A 109 -9.93 -19.90 2.44
N PHE A 110 -9.71 -18.65 2.86
CA PHE A 110 -8.44 -18.23 3.44
C PHE A 110 -8.36 -18.62 4.92
N SER A 111 -7.25 -19.21 5.36
CA SER A 111 -7.01 -19.38 6.80
C SER A 111 -6.53 -18.10 7.50
N LEU A 112 -5.98 -17.16 6.75
CA LEU A 112 -5.42 -15.90 7.27
C LEU A 112 -5.92 -14.71 6.46
N ALA A 113 -6.21 -13.61 7.16
CA ALA A 113 -6.53 -12.33 6.56
C ALA A 113 -5.32 -11.38 6.64
N TRP A 114 -5.19 -10.53 5.63
CA TRP A 114 -4.21 -9.44 5.66
C TRP A 114 -4.77 -8.25 6.45
N ALA A 115 -3.91 -7.66 7.26
CA ALA A 115 -4.25 -6.52 8.09
C ALA A 115 -3.15 -5.46 8.04
N SER A 116 -3.52 -4.23 8.34
CA SER A 116 -2.60 -3.12 8.56
C SER A 116 -2.75 -2.56 9.96
N GLY A 117 -1.72 -1.91 10.47
CA GLY A 117 -1.73 -1.35 11.84
C GLY A 117 -2.16 0.12 11.93
N SER A 118 -2.05 0.65 13.14
CA SER A 118 -2.37 2.04 13.49
C SER A 118 -1.71 3.09 12.59
N THR A 119 -0.47 2.85 12.13
CA THR A 119 0.22 3.77 11.22
C THR A 119 -0.51 3.95 9.88
N ASN A 120 -1.22 2.93 9.40
CA ASN A 120 -2.01 3.02 8.18
C ASN A 120 -3.32 3.74 8.44
N LEU A 121 -3.98 3.45 9.56
CA LEU A 121 -5.19 4.14 10.01
C LEU A 121 -4.97 5.66 10.12
N GLU A 122 -3.85 6.10 10.70
CA GLU A 122 -3.48 7.53 10.74
C GLU A 122 -3.33 8.14 9.34
N LYS A 123 -2.74 7.39 8.40
CA LYS A 123 -2.58 7.82 7.01
C LYS A 123 -3.92 7.87 6.29
N TYR A 124 -4.86 6.97 6.60
CA TYR A 124 -6.20 6.98 6.01
C TYR A 124 -6.99 8.20 6.48
N LEU A 125 -6.93 8.54 7.78
CA LEU A 125 -7.46 9.81 8.31
C LEU A 125 -6.82 11.03 7.62
N SER A 126 -5.50 11.00 7.42
CA SER A 126 -4.79 12.08 6.72
C SER A 126 -5.27 12.24 5.27
N LEU A 127 -5.47 11.15 4.53
CA LEU A 127 -6.04 11.19 3.17
C LEU A 127 -7.45 11.74 3.17
N ARG A 128 -8.29 11.27 4.11
CA ARG A 128 -9.68 11.71 4.23
C ARG A 128 -9.77 13.20 4.54
N CYS A 129 -8.93 13.71 5.43
CA CYS A 129 -8.85 15.15 5.74
C CYS A 129 -8.37 15.98 4.54
N LEU A 130 -7.27 15.57 3.90
CA LEU A 130 -6.69 16.30 2.77
C LEU A 130 -7.59 16.34 1.54
N TYR A 131 -8.43 15.31 1.36
CA TYR A 131 -9.29 15.12 0.20
C TYR A 131 -10.75 14.96 0.62
N ALA A 132 -11.20 15.77 1.58
CA ALA A 132 -12.57 15.77 2.07
C ALA A 132 -13.59 15.89 0.93
N ASP A 133 -13.32 16.80 -0.01
CA ASP A 133 -14.17 17.07 -1.18
C ASP A 133 -13.84 16.17 -2.39
N ASP A 134 -12.92 15.22 -2.26
CA ASP A 134 -12.45 14.34 -3.34
C ASP A 134 -12.36 12.88 -2.86
N PRO A 135 -13.51 12.19 -2.73
CA PRO A 135 -13.56 10.79 -2.29
C PRO A 135 -12.79 9.85 -3.22
N ILE A 136 -12.60 10.22 -4.49
CA ILE A 136 -11.78 9.48 -5.46
C ILE A 136 -10.33 9.41 -4.99
N LYS A 137 -9.75 10.55 -4.62
CA LYS A 137 -8.38 10.58 -4.08
C LYS A 137 -8.24 9.86 -2.75
N THR A 138 -9.26 9.92 -1.89
CA THR A 138 -9.23 9.15 -0.63
C THR A 138 -9.18 7.65 -0.93
N ARG A 139 -10.12 7.16 -1.75
CA ARG A 139 -10.22 5.73 -2.11
C ARG A 139 -8.98 5.25 -2.87
N VAL A 140 -8.60 5.90 -3.97
CA VAL A 140 -7.40 5.52 -4.74
C VAL A 140 -6.12 5.64 -3.90
N GLY A 141 -6.04 6.64 -3.02
CA GLY A 141 -4.94 6.80 -2.09
C GLY A 141 -4.81 5.60 -1.15
N ILE A 142 -5.91 5.17 -0.51
CA ILE A 142 -5.93 4.01 0.38
C ILE A 142 -5.58 2.73 -0.39
N GLY A 143 -6.21 2.51 -1.56
CA GLY A 143 -5.90 1.36 -2.42
C GLY A 143 -4.43 1.29 -2.81
N SER A 144 -3.85 2.42 -3.24
CA SER A 144 -2.41 2.50 -3.50
C SER A 144 -1.58 2.21 -2.26
N TYR A 145 -1.96 2.76 -1.11
CA TYR A 145 -1.20 2.64 0.12
C TYR A 145 -1.21 1.21 0.71
N ILE A 146 -2.28 0.44 0.52
CA ILE A 146 -2.37 -0.95 1.02
C ILE A 146 -1.87 -1.99 0.01
N GLY A 147 -1.53 -1.60 -1.22
CA GLY A 147 -0.96 -2.53 -2.22
C GLY A 147 -1.95 -3.02 -3.28
N PHE A 148 -3.18 -2.48 -3.33
CA PHE A 148 -4.11 -2.80 -4.42
C PHE A 148 -3.70 -2.12 -5.74
N PRO A 149 -4.06 -2.73 -6.89
CA PRO A 149 -3.86 -2.09 -8.18
C PRO A 149 -4.73 -0.84 -8.31
N VAL A 150 -4.14 0.24 -8.81
CA VAL A 150 -4.85 1.48 -9.18
C VAL A 150 -4.40 1.91 -10.59
N PRO A 151 -5.28 2.40 -11.48
CA PRO A 151 -6.72 2.58 -11.28
C PRO A 151 -7.47 1.24 -11.16
N ILE A 152 -8.47 1.25 -10.27
CA ILE A 152 -9.38 0.12 -9.99
C ILE A 152 -10.12 -0.32 -11.28
N SER A 153 -10.34 0.63 -12.20
CA SER A 153 -11.15 0.45 -13.41
C SER A 153 -10.58 -0.50 -14.48
N ASN A 154 -9.32 -0.91 -14.38
CA ASN A 154 -8.70 -1.67 -15.47
C ASN A 154 -9.20 -3.11 -15.59
N LYS A 155 -9.78 -3.66 -14.51
CA LYS A 155 -10.41 -4.98 -14.51
C LYS A 155 -11.93 -4.90 -14.36
N ASN A 156 -12.44 -3.91 -13.63
CA ASN A 156 -13.87 -3.79 -13.38
C ASN A 156 -14.33 -2.33 -13.22
N SER A 157 -15.02 -1.79 -14.23
CA SER A 157 -15.52 -0.41 -14.19
C SER A 157 -16.64 -0.21 -13.17
N SER A 158 -17.43 -1.24 -12.83
CA SER A 158 -18.53 -1.11 -11.87
C SER A 158 -18.08 -1.22 -10.42
N ALA A 159 -16.88 -1.74 -10.13
CA ALA A 159 -16.34 -1.72 -8.76
C ALA A 159 -16.28 -0.29 -8.20
N ALA A 160 -16.07 0.70 -9.07
CA ALA A 160 -16.12 2.12 -8.78
C ALA A 160 -17.46 2.59 -8.18
N ASP A 161 -18.56 2.00 -8.66
CA ASP A 161 -19.93 2.44 -8.39
C ASP A 161 -20.47 1.92 -7.05
N HIS A 162 -19.74 1.01 -6.40
CA HIS A 162 -20.10 0.44 -5.12
C HIS A 162 -19.24 1.01 -3.98
N PRO A 163 -19.82 1.21 -2.78
CA PRO A 163 -19.05 1.55 -1.60
C PRO A 163 -18.12 0.41 -1.23
N ILE A 164 -16.95 0.73 -0.66
CA ILE A 164 -16.04 -0.27 -0.10
C ILE A 164 -16.00 -0.13 1.41
N SER A 165 -16.20 -1.24 2.11
CA SER A 165 -16.06 -1.31 3.56
C SER A 165 -14.59 -1.48 3.96
N ILE A 166 -14.18 -0.81 5.02
CA ILE A 166 -12.93 -1.06 5.72
C ILE A 166 -13.28 -1.45 7.15
N PHE A 167 -12.78 -2.60 7.59
CA PHE A 167 -13.00 -3.08 8.95
C PHE A 167 -11.90 -2.57 9.86
N VAL A 168 -12.26 -1.73 10.83
CA VAL A 168 -11.36 -1.27 11.89
C VAL A 168 -11.68 -2.04 13.15
N TYR A 169 -10.70 -2.70 13.76
CA TYR A 169 -10.97 -3.63 14.86
C TYR A 169 -9.81 -3.75 15.85
N LYS A 170 -10.15 -4.24 17.03
CA LYS A 170 -9.22 -4.80 18.00
C LYS A 170 -9.08 -6.29 17.73
N LYS A 171 -7.91 -6.86 18.04
CA LYS A 171 -7.62 -8.27 17.78
C LYS A 171 -8.66 -9.23 18.38
N GLU A 172 -9.22 -8.88 19.54
CA GLU A 172 -10.17 -9.72 20.28
C GLU A 172 -11.55 -9.79 19.61
N ALA A 173 -11.81 -8.95 18.61
CA ALA A 173 -13.06 -8.95 17.85
C ALA A 173 -13.16 -10.13 16.87
N ILE A 174 -12.02 -10.72 16.49
CA ILE A 174 -11.97 -11.79 15.48
C ILE A 174 -12.41 -13.10 16.13
N GLN A 175 -13.45 -13.72 15.59
CA GLN A 175 -13.86 -15.09 15.89
C GLN A 175 -13.37 -15.99 14.77
N PRO A 176 -12.28 -16.76 14.95
CA PRO A 176 -11.71 -17.57 13.87
C PRO A 176 -12.58 -18.76 13.50
N ASP A 177 -12.70 -19.05 12.21
CA ASP A 177 -13.67 -20.00 11.66
C ASP A 177 -13.20 -21.48 11.67
N GLY A 178 -12.04 -21.80 12.26
CA GLY A 178 -11.54 -23.18 12.25
C GLY A 178 -10.12 -23.40 12.77
N THR A 179 -9.56 -24.59 12.47
CA THR A 179 -8.25 -25.04 12.97
C THR A 179 -7.13 -24.08 12.59
N PHE A 180 -6.56 -23.51 13.64
CA PHE A 180 -5.64 -22.40 13.66
C PHE A 180 -4.37 -22.62 12.82
N PHE A 181 -4.25 -21.85 11.73
CA PHE A 181 -2.96 -21.62 11.08
C PHE A 181 -1.96 -20.91 12.02
N ILE A 182 -2.47 -20.19 13.03
CA ILE A 182 -1.73 -19.40 14.02
C ILE A 182 -2.27 -19.71 15.43
N ASP A 183 -1.41 -20.17 16.34
CA ASP A 183 -1.71 -20.36 17.78
C ASP A 183 -2.55 -19.20 18.37
N GLU A 184 -3.61 -19.53 19.14
CA GLU A 184 -4.51 -18.58 19.80
C GLU A 184 -3.78 -17.49 20.61
N LYS A 185 -2.55 -17.75 21.08
CA LYS A 185 -1.76 -16.77 21.84
C LYS A 185 -1.00 -15.76 20.98
N GLU A 186 -0.83 -16.03 19.69
CA GLU A 186 -0.01 -15.24 18.77
C GLU A 186 -0.79 -14.83 17.51
N GLN A 187 -2.05 -14.44 17.67
CA GLN A 187 -3.02 -14.12 16.61
C GLN A 187 -2.58 -13.01 15.62
N ILE A 188 -1.53 -12.24 15.90
CA ILE A 188 -1.08 -11.19 14.98
C ILE A 188 0.40 -11.36 14.73
N ARG A 189 0.76 -11.50 13.46
CA ARG A 189 2.17 -11.66 13.06
C ARG A 189 2.54 -10.74 11.92
N VAL A 190 3.80 -10.35 11.92
CA VAL A 190 4.43 -9.73 10.76
C VAL A 190 4.61 -10.81 9.69
N PRO A 191 4.17 -10.62 8.43
CA PRO A 191 4.29 -11.62 7.37
C PRO A 191 5.72 -11.67 6.81
N SER A 192 6.68 -11.98 7.69
CA SER A 192 8.07 -12.22 7.31
C SER A 192 8.23 -13.60 6.69
N PHE A 193 9.27 -13.80 5.88
CA PHE A 193 9.52 -15.12 5.30
C PHE A 193 9.86 -16.17 6.36
N GLU A 194 10.50 -15.77 7.46
CA GLU A 194 10.71 -16.61 8.64
C GLU A 194 9.38 -16.99 9.29
N THR A 195 8.48 -16.03 9.48
CA THR A 195 7.13 -16.29 9.97
C THR A 195 6.39 -17.29 9.10
N TRP A 196 6.44 -17.12 7.77
CA TRP A 196 5.83 -18.07 6.86
C TRP A 196 6.43 -19.47 6.99
N ALA A 197 7.76 -19.59 6.95
CA ALA A 197 8.43 -20.89 7.10
C ALA A 197 8.05 -21.58 8.42
N PHE A 198 8.05 -20.84 9.52
CA PHE A 198 7.66 -21.35 10.84
C PHE A 198 6.20 -21.82 10.89
N LEU A 199 5.27 -21.06 10.29
CA LEU A 199 3.86 -21.46 10.24
C LEU A 199 3.65 -22.73 9.40
N LEU A 200 4.34 -22.85 8.26
CA LEU A 200 4.26 -24.05 7.43
C LEU A 200 4.83 -25.29 8.13
N GLU A 201 5.97 -25.15 8.80
CA GLU A 201 6.57 -26.22 9.58
C GLU A 201 5.67 -26.65 10.74
N ARG A 202 5.19 -25.68 11.53
CA ARG A 202 4.40 -25.99 12.74
C ARG A 202 3.02 -26.57 12.41
N THR A 203 2.36 -26.04 11.40
CA THR A 203 0.95 -26.38 11.12
C THR A 203 0.84 -27.58 10.18
N PHE A 204 1.74 -27.69 9.19
CA PHE A 204 1.67 -28.73 8.16
C PHE A 204 2.82 -29.74 8.25
N GLY A 205 3.83 -29.51 9.09
CA GLY A 205 5.07 -30.30 9.05
C GLY A 205 5.89 -30.02 7.79
N LEU A 206 5.60 -28.93 7.07
CA LEU A 206 6.23 -28.60 5.81
C LEU A 206 7.50 -27.78 6.03
N ILE A 207 8.65 -28.45 5.90
CA ILE A 207 9.96 -27.86 6.13
C ILE A 207 10.61 -27.47 4.80
N PHE A 208 10.87 -26.18 4.62
CA PHE A 208 11.78 -25.67 3.59
C PHE A 208 13.19 -25.63 4.16
N ASP A 209 14.19 -26.03 3.37
CA ASP A 209 15.57 -26.03 3.86
C ASP A 209 16.06 -24.61 4.19
N LEU A 210 17.07 -24.52 5.05
CA LEU A 210 17.61 -23.24 5.50
C LEU A 210 18.17 -22.41 4.33
N GLU A 211 18.67 -23.05 3.27
CA GLU A 211 19.22 -22.33 2.12
C GLU A 211 18.12 -21.67 1.28
N ALA A 212 16.98 -22.32 1.08
CA ALA A 212 15.79 -21.75 0.44
C ALA A 212 15.28 -20.54 1.22
N GLN A 213 15.15 -20.68 2.55
CA GLN A 213 14.72 -19.58 3.41
C GLN A 213 15.71 -18.40 3.33
N LYS A 214 17.03 -18.68 3.41
CA LYS A 214 18.09 -17.66 3.28
C LYS A 214 18.08 -16.99 1.91
N GLU A 215 17.92 -17.74 0.82
CA GLU A 215 17.89 -17.20 -0.54
C GLU A 215 16.78 -16.16 -0.67
N VAL A 216 15.57 -16.46 -0.18
CA VAL A 216 14.45 -15.50 -0.22
C VAL A 216 14.73 -14.29 0.68
N VAL A 217 15.11 -14.49 1.93
CA VAL A 217 15.36 -13.39 2.88
C VAL A 217 16.46 -12.45 2.37
N LEU A 218 17.58 -12.99 1.87
CA LEU A 218 18.69 -12.21 1.35
C LEU A 218 18.33 -11.49 0.05
N ALA A 219 17.54 -12.12 -0.82
CA ALA A 219 17.12 -11.51 -2.08
C ALA A 219 16.30 -10.23 -1.85
N TYR A 220 15.38 -10.25 -0.87
CA TYR A 220 14.57 -9.07 -0.50
C TYR A 220 15.36 -8.05 0.32
N SER A 221 16.27 -8.49 1.19
CA SER A 221 17.13 -7.61 1.99
C SER A 221 18.12 -6.80 1.13
N ALA A 222 18.45 -7.29 -0.08
CA ALA A 222 19.37 -6.63 -1.02
C ALA A 222 18.71 -5.53 -1.87
N LEU A 223 17.47 -5.12 -1.57
CA LEU A 223 16.76 -4.09 -2.32
C LEU A 223 17.49 -2.73 -2.26
N PRO A 224 17.71 -2.06 -3.41
CA PRO A 224 18.41 -0.79 -3.44
C PRO A 224 17.48 0.38 -3.06
N LEU A 225 17.24 0.55 -1.76
CA LEU A 225 16.24 1.45 -1.17
C LEU A 225 16.27 2.90 -1.70
N LYS A 226 17.46 3.47 -1.93
CA LYS A 226 17.64 4.88 -2.34
C LYS A 226 17.62 5.13 -3.84
N LYS A 227 17.54 4.10 -4.68
CA LYS A 227 17.57 4.29 -6.14
C LYS A 227 16.18 4.64 -6.65
N GLY A 228 16.06 5.79 -7.32
CA GLY A 228 14.90 6.11 -8.16
C GLY A 228 14.90 5.26 -9.43
N LEU A 229 13.73 4.97 -9.99
CA LEU A 229 13.58 4.10 -11.16
C LEU A 229 13.90 4.85 -12.47
N ARG A 230 15.18 5.11 -12.75
CA ARG A 230 15.60 5.20 -14.18
C ARG A 230 15.61 3.83 -14.85
N ARG A 231 15.58 2.75 -14.07
CA ARG A 231 15.45 1.36 -14.52
C ARG A 231 14.41 0.65 -13.65
N TRP A 232 13.30 0.29 -14.27
CA TRP A 232 12.11 -0.43 -13.80
C TRP A 232 12.37 -1.84 -13.26
N TYR A 233 13.62 -2.15 -12.92
CA TYR A 233 14.18 -3.49 -12.72
C TYR A 233 14.84 -3.65 -11.35
N SER A 234 14.45 -2.87 -10.34
CA SER A 234 15.10 -2.87 -9.02
C SER A 234 14.11 -2.66 -7.88
N ASP A 235 12.92 -3.24 -8.00
CA ASP A 235 11.85 -3.24 -7.00
C ASP A 235 11.57 -4.65 -6.45
N VAL A 236 10.65 -4.74 -5.49
CA VAL A 236 10.18 -5.99 -4.85
C VAL A 236 9.73 -7.03 -5.88
N VAL A 237 9.02 -6.57 -6.92
CA VAL A 237 8.53 -7.42 -8.01
C VAL A 237 9.68 -8.06 -8.78
N ASN A 238 10.74 -7.30 -9.06
CA ASN A 238 11.91 -7.83 -9.71
C ASN A 238 12.68 -8.81 -8.81
N VAL A 239 12.65 -8.64 -7.50
CA VAL A 239 13.18 -9.65 -6.56
C VAL A 239 12.36 -10.94 -6.65
N PHE A 240 11.03 -10.84 -6.63
CA PHE A 240 10.15 -11.99 -6.85
C PHE A 240 10.49 -12.70 -8.16
N SER A 241 10.58 -11.97 -9.27
CA SER A 241 10.98 -12.51 -10.58
C SER A 241 12.33 -13.21 -10.58
N LYS A 242 13.30 -12.75 -9.78
CA LYS A 242 14.63 -13.40 -9.67
C LYS A 242 14.55 -14.71 -8.90
N VAL A 243 13.83 -14.71 -7.78
CA VAL A 243 13.66 -15.90 -6.93
C VAL A 243 12.88 -16.98 -7.69
N THR A 244 11.77 -16.60 -8.33
CA THR A 244 10.87 -17.54 -9.00
C THR A 244 11.24 -17.83 -10.46
N GLY A 245 12.16 -17.05 -11.04
CA GLY A 245 12.46 -17.05 -12.48
C GLY A 245 11.36 -16.41 -13.36
N CYS A 246 10.18 -16.13 -12.81
CA CYS A 246 9.04 -15.66 -13.61
C CYS A 246 9.34 -14.31 -14.27
N LYS A 247 9.06 -14.21 -15.57
CA LYS A 247 9.27 -12.96 -16.30
C LYS A 247 8.23 -11.94 -15.88
N ARG A 248 8.68 -10.73 -15.58
CA ARG A 248 7.79 -9.58 -15.45
C ARG A 248 7.09 -9.34 -16.78
N GLY A 249 5.76 -9.48 -16.81
CA GLY A 249 4.98 -9.23 -18.02
C GLY A 249 5.17 -7.81 -18.57
N ARG A 250 5.13 -7.65 -19.90
CA ARG A 250 5.29 -6.32 -20.54
C ARG A 250 4.24 -5.29 -20.10
N GLY A 251 3.07 -5.74 -19.66
CA GLY A 251 1.98 -4.90 -19.14
C GLY A 251 2.36 -4.11 -17.89
N TRP A 252 3.25 -4.64 -17.05
CA TRP A 252 3.71 -4.00 -15.80
C TRP A 252 4.40 -2.66 -16.00
N ALA A 253 5.09 -2.49 -17.15
CA ALA A 253 5.78 -1.24 -17.47
C ALA A 253 4.81 -0.13 -17.88
N ARG A 254 3.57 -0.48 -18.25
CA ARG A 254 2.55 0.44 -18.76
C ARG A 254 1.40 0.65 -17.78
N ASN A 255 1.17 -0.31 -16.90
CA ASN A 255 0.14 -0.29 -15.88
C ASN A 255 0.72 -1.01 -14.66
N PRO A 256 1.23 -0.29 -13.65
CA PRO A 256 1.87 -0.88 -12.47
C PRO A 256 0.82 -1.52 -11.54
N GLY A 257 -0.14 -2.25 -12.09
CA GLY A 257 -1.07 -3.07 -11.31
C GLY A 257 -0.43 -4.37 -10.83
N PHE A 258 -1.26 -5.16 -10.14
CA PHE A 258 -0.94 -6.48 -9.61
C PHE A 258 -0.23 -7.35 -10.65
N PRO A 259 0.73 -8.21 -10.26
CA PRO A 259 1.15 -9.29 -11.13
C PRO A 259 -0.07 -10.01 -11.69
N PRO A 260 -0.27 -10.12 -13.02
CA PRO A 260 -0.85 -11.35 -13.50
C PRO A 260 0.21 -12.41 -13.21
N THR A 261 0.08 -13.04 -12.05
CA THR A 261 0.63 -14.37 -11.75
C THR A 261 0.10 -15.43 -12.72
N ASP A 262 -0.81 -15.02 -13.60
CA ASP A 262 -1.38 -15.75 -14.73
C ASP A 262 -0.39 -15.81 -15.92
N ASP A 263 0.57 -14.87 -16.01
CA ASP A 263 1.66 -14.92 -16.99
C ASP A 263 2.84 -15.72 -16.45
N LEU A 264 2.67 -17.04 -16.37
CA LEU A 264 3.66 -18.02 -15.88
C LEU A 264 4.89 -18.20 -16.80
N ARG A 265 5.15 -17.25 -17.71
CA ARG A 265 6.24 -17.37 -18.68
C ARG A 265 7.61 -17.22 -18.03
N GLY A 266 8.49 -18.18 -18.30
CA GLY A 266 9.89 -18.15 -17.91
C GLY A 266 10.17 -18.48 -16.45
N CYS A 267 9.14 -18.83 -15.67
CA CYS A 267 9.30 -19.29 -14.30
C CYS A 267 10.24 -20.50 -14.22
N ARG A 268 10.96 -20.61 -13.10
CA ARG A 268 11.74 -21.79 -12.73
C ARG A 268 10.82 -23.02 -12.67
N PRO A 269 11.30 -24.21 -13.07
CA PRO A 269 10.53 -25.44 -12.98
C PRO A 269 9.95 -25.70 -11.59
N GLU A 270 10.71 -25.41 -10.53
CA GLU A 270 10.35 -25.66 -9.14
C GLU A 270 9.15 -24.82 -8.69
N TYR A 271 9.07 -23.55 -9.14
CA TYR A 271 7.91 -22.69 -8.94
C TYR A 271 6.65 -23.24 -9.62
N LEU A 272 6.78 -23.65 -10.89
CA LEU A 272 5.65 -24.18 -11.66
C LEU A 272 5.15 -25.52 -11.08
N LYS A 273 6.08 -26.40 -10.72
CA LYS A 273 5.78 -27.68 -10.06
C LYS A 273 5.11 -27.47 -8.72
N ALA A 274 5.58 -26.52 -7.90
CA ALA A 274 4.99 -26.25 -6.60
C ALA A 274 3.53 -25.79 -6.73
N ARG A 275 3.27 -24.86 -7.66
CA ARG A 275 1.90 -24.41 -7.93
C ARG A 275 1.02 -25.52 -8.47
N ALA A 276 1.53 -26.35 -9.39
CA ALA A 276 0.77 -27.48 -9.93
C ALA A 276 0.45 -28.53 -8.85
N ALA A 277 1.43 -28.85 -7.99
CA ALA A 277 1.25 -29.79 -6.87
C ALA A 277 0.23 -29.29 -5.85
N ALA A 278 0.17 -27.98 -5.61
CA ALA A 278 -0.81 -27.33 -4.74
C ALA A 278 -2.24 -27.24 -5.34
N GLY A 279 -2.45 -27.73 -6.56
CA GLY A 279 -3.75 -27.76 -7.25
C GLY A 279 -3.88 -26.78 -8.42
N GLY A 280 -2.90 -25.88 -8.62
CA GLY A 280 -2.84 -24.96 -9.76
C GLY A 280 -3.78 -23.75 -9.70
N GLU A 281 -4.79 -23.80 -8.83
CA GLU A 281 -5.77 -22.74 -8.59
C GLU A 281 -5.45 -21.95 -7.32
N LYS A 282 -5.70 -20.63 -7.35
CA LYS A 282 -5.48 -19.76 -6.19
C LYS A 282 -6.58 -19.96 -5.16
N VAL A 283 -6.20 -19.82 -3.89
CA VAL A 283 -7.18 -19.73 -2.79
C VAL A 283 -8.05 -18.47 -2.94
N GLY A 284 -9.34 -18.63 -2.65
CA GLY A 284 -10.35 -17.58 -2.73
C GLY A 284 -11.70 -18.14 -3.22
N PRO A 285 -12.69 -17.26 -3.48
CA PRO A 285 -14.05 -17.69 -3.80
C PRO A 285 -14.11 -18.67 -4.98
N GLY A 286 -14.58 -19.88 -4.70
CA GLY A 286 -14.70 -20.95 -5.70
C GLY A 286 -13.40 -21.68 -6.08
N GLY A 287 -12.30 -21.39 -5.38
CA GLY A 287 -11.05 -22.14 -5.42
C GLY A 287 -10.90 -23.09 -4.23
N PRO A 288 -9.70 -23.70 -4.03
CA PRO A 288 -9.43 -24.50 -2.85
C PRO A 288 -9.32 -23.61 -1.59
N SER A 289 -9.54 -24.20 -0.43
CA SER A 289 -9.13 -23.59 0.83
C SER A 289 -7.61 -23.55 0.96
N THR A 290 -7.10 -22.65 1.81
CA THR A 290 -5.68 -22.62 2.20
C THR A 290 -5.20 -24.00 2.68
N VAL A 291 -5.98 -24.67 3.52
CA VAL A 291 -5.61 -25.98 4.08
C VAL A 291 -5.48 -27.01 2.97
N GLU A 292 -6.49 -27.13 2.10
CA GLU A 292 -6.45 -28.03 0.95
C GLU A 292 -5.28 -27.72 0.01
N CYS A 293 -4.97 -26.44 -0.22
CA CYS A 293 -3.85 -26.01 -1.06
C CYS A 293 -2.50 -26.53 -0.53
N PHE A 294 -2.26 -26.42 0.79
CA PHE A 294 -1.04 -26.94 1.41
C PHE A 294 -1.02 -28.47 1.49
N GLU A 295 -2.14 -29.12 1.80
CA GLU A 295 -2.26 -30.58 1.82
C GLU A 295 -2.02 -31.20 0.43
N ASN A 296 -2.53 -30.56 -0.62
CA ASN A 296 -2.27 -30.92 -2.00
C ASN A 296 -0.76 -30.82 -2.30
N PHE A 297 -0.11 -29.72 -1.92
CA PHE A 297 1.33 -29.58 -2.12
C PHE A 297 2.10 -30.72 -1.42
N MET A 298 1.82 -31.00 -0.15
CA MET A 298 2.50 -32.05 0.60
C MET A 298 2.31 -33.44 -0.02
N SER A 299 1.13 -33.71 -0.56
CA SER A 299 0.80 -35.01 -1.14
C SER A 299 1.40 -35.22 -2.53
N ASN A 300 1.55 -34.13 -3.30
CA ASN A 300 1.84 -34.21 -4.73
C ASN A 300 3.20 -33.65 -5.15
N TYR A 301 3.90 -32.90 -4.29
CA TYR A 301 5.14 -32.25 -4.67
C TYR A 301 6.33 -33.22 -4.60
N ASP A 302 6.93 -33.51 -5.76
CA ASP A 302 8.09 -34.40 -5.91
C ASP A 302 9.40 -33.65 -6.20
N GLY A 303 9.37 -32.31 -6.15
CA GLY A 303 10.49 -31.44 -6.45
C GLY A 303 11.38 -31.12 -5.25
N VAL A 304 12.42 -30.32 -5.49
CA VAL A 304 13.25 -29.76 -4.41
C VAL A 304 12.49 -28.55 -3.82
N PRO A 305 12.19 -28.52 -2.51
CA PRO A 305 11.50 -27.40 -1.86
C PRO A 305 12.44 -26.20 -1.71
N ASP A 306 12.83 -25.61 -2.84
CA ASP A 306 13.74 -24.48 -2.93
C ASP A 306 13.01 -23.13 -2.76
N ALA A 307 13.76 -22.03 -2.89
CA ALA A 307 13.22 -20.67 -2.79
C ALA A 307 12.10 -20.37 -3.80
N ALA A 308 12.18 -20.96 -5.01
CA ALA A 308 11.18 -20.78 -6.04
C ALA A 308 9.90 -21.55 -5.71
N ALA A 309 10.02 -22.79 -5.24
CA ALA A 309 8.90 -23.58 -4.73
C ALA A 309 8.20 -22.89 -3.55
N PHE A 310 8.97 -22.39 -2.58
CA PHE A 310 8.45 -21.66 -1.41
C PHE A 310 7.61 -20.46 -1.81
N ARG A 311 8.14 -19.61 -2.72
CA ARG A 311 7.39 -18.44 -3.19
C ARG A 311 6.18 -18.80 -4.04
N GLY A 312 6.26 -19.86 -4.85
CA GLY A 312 5.12 -20.35 -5.62
C GLY A 312 3.97 -20.85 -4.74
N LEU A 313 4.32 -21.55 -3.66
CA LEU A 313 3.36 -22.06 -2.71
C LEU A 313 2.67 -20.94 -1.92
N LEU A 314 3.46 -20.01 -1.36
CA LEU A 314 2.91 -18.88 -0.60
C LEU A 314 2.02 -17.96 -1.45
N GLU A 315 2.41 -17.73 -2.71
CA GLU A 315 1.63 -16.92 -3.65
C GLU A 315 0.28 -17.56 -3.99
N LEU A 316 0.22 -18.90 -4.09
CA LEU A 316 -1.00 -19.62 -4.44
C LEU A 316 -1.94 -19.83 -3.24
N CYS A 317 -1.39 -20.23 -2.08
CA CYS A 317 -2.18 -20.70 -0.94
C CYS A 317 -2.56 -19.62 0.08
N GLN A 318 -1.91 -18.45 0.06
CA GLN A 318 -2.12 -17.38 1.06
C GLN A 318 -2.12 -15.96 0.47
N ASP A 319 -2.15 -15.84 -0.87
CA ASP A 319 -2.02 -14.57 -1.60
C ASP A 319 -0.82 -13.71 -1.13
N ALA A 320 0.24 -14.36 -0.63
CA ALA A 320 1.53 -13.72 -0.35
C ALA A 320 2.28 -13.50 -1.67
N ASN A 321 1.66 -12.68 -2.52
CA ASN A 321 2.03 -12.42 -3.91
C ASN A 321 3.36 -11.65 -4.03
N ALA A 322 3.70 -11.19 -5.23
CA ALA A 322 4.98 -10.52 -5.49
C ALA A 322 5.19 -9.20 -4.72
N LEU A 323 4.15 -8.66 -4.07
CA LEU A 323 4.21 -7.45 -3.26
C LEU A 323 4.55 -7.72 -1.80
N ASN A 324 4.37 -8.97 -1.31
CA ASN A 324 4.79 -9.32 0.04
C ASN A 324 6.32 -9.24 0.12
N THR A 325 6.78 -8.36 1.01
CA THR A 325 8.19 -7.96 1.11
C THR A 325 8.98 -8.76 2.14
N GLY A 326 8.27 -9.45 3.04
CA GLY A 326 8.87 -10.18 4.15
C GLY A 326 9.44 -9.30 5.28
N VAL A 327 9.30 -7.97 5.21
CA VAL A 327 9.86 -7.03 6.22
C VAL A 327 8.80 -6.34 7.08
N GLY A 328 7.53 -6.75 6.97
CA GLY A 328 6.43 -6.20 7.77
C GLY A 328 5.98 -4.80 7.39
N LEU A 329 6.28 -4.40 6.16
CA LEU A 329 5.81 -3.17 5.55
C LEU A 329 5.13 -3.53 4.23
N GLY A 330 3.96 -2.94 4.01
CA GLY A 330 3.29 -3.01 2.72
C GLY A 330 4.16 -2.38 1.62
N TYR A 331 3.90 -2.76 0.38
CA TYR A 331 4.62 -2.22 -0.77
C TYR A 331 3.70 -2.14 -1.98
N ASN A 332 3.75 -1.03 -2.70
CA ASN A 332 3.04 -0.90 -3.97
C ASN A 332 3.99 -0.41 -5.09
N PRO A 333 4.03 -1.07 -6.26
CA PRO A 333 4.72 -0.53 -7.44
C PRO A 333 4.09 0.76 -7.98
N MET A 334 2.84 1.05 -7.62
CA MET A 334 2.18 2.35 -7.85
C MET A 334 2.79 3.44 -6.96
N PRO A 335 2.65 4.72 -7.32
CA PRO A 335 3.12 5.81 -6.46
C PRO A 335 2.45 5.81 -5.10
N ASN A 336 3.25 5.99 -4.07
CA ASN A 336 2.79 6.32 -2.73
C ASN A 336 2.11 7.71 -2.78
N PRO A 337 0.83 7.83 -2.36
CA PRO A 337 0.08 9.08 -2.42
C PRO A 337 0.69 10.20 -1.56
N PHE A 338 1.51 9.88 -0.56
CA PHE A 338 2.14 10.87 0.32
C PHE A 338 3.50 11.37 -0.18
N VAL A 339 3.99 10.83 -1.29
CA VAL A 339 5.30 11.21 -1.86
C VAL A 339 5.05 12.06 -3.08
N CYS A 340 5.15 13.39 -2.94
CA CYS A 340 4.94 14.39 -4.00
C CYS A 340 6.06 14.33 -5.08
N LYS A 341 6.05 13.23 -5.83
CA LYS A 341 6.91 12.92 -6.96
C LYS A 341 6.12 12.07 -7.95
N PRO A 342 6.38 12.22 -9.26
CA PRO A 342 5.98 11.22 -10.24
C PRO A 342 6.48 9.85 -9.82
N TRP A 343 5.68 8.82 -10.08
CA TRP A 343 5.94 7.48 -9.60
C TRP A 343 7.31 6.95 -10.01
N GLU A 344 7.78 7.27 -11.22
CA GLU A 344 9.07 6.84 -11.76
C GLU A 344 10.25 7.46 -11.00
N ARG A 345 10.00 8.56 -10.29
CA ARG A 345 10.98 9.26 -9.46
C ARG A 345 10.89 8.89 -7.99
N GLN A 346 9.86 8.15 -7.58
CA GLN A 346 9.82 7.58 -6.25
C GLN A 346 10.84 6.44 -6.14
N THR A 347 11.66 6.49 -5.11
CA THR A 347 12.60 5.43 -4.74
C THR A 347 11.84 4.20 -4.24
N VAL A 348 12.54 3.07 -4.14
CA VAL A 348 11.99 1.84 -3.54
C VAL A 348 11.54 2.11 -2.09
N ALA A 349 12.35 2.84 -1.31
CA ALA A 349 12.01 3.20 0.07
C ALA A 349 10.71 4.02 0.16
N GLU A 350 10.50 4.94 -0.76
CA GLU A 350 9.31 5.81 -0.79
C GLU A 350 8.01 5.05 -1.13
N ARG A 351 8.11 3.84 -1.68
CA ARG A 351 6.98 2.98 -2.06
C ARG A 351 6.59 1.96 -1.01
N TYR A 352 7.44 1.78 -0.01
CA TYR A 352 7.00 1.10 1.20
C TYR A 352 5.93 1.94 1.88
N THR A 353 4.92 1.25 2.39
CA THR A 353 3.78 1.86 3.05
C THR A 353 3.83 1.52 4.54
N GLY A 354 2.71 1.52 5.23
CA GLY A 354 2.70 1.29 6.67
C GLY A 354 2.82 -0.20 7.04
N ARG A 355 2.67 -0.48 8.34
CA ARG A 355 2.87 -1.81 8.92
C ARG A 355 1.82 -2.80 8.43
N GLU A 356 2.30 -3.95 7.99
CA GLU A 356 1.49 -5.05 7.46
C GLU A 356 1.55 -6.25 8.41
N PHE A 357 0.42 -6.92 8.57
CA PHE A 357 0.20 -8.04 9.47
C PHE A 357 -0.62 -9.13 8.77
N ILE A 358 -0.52 -10.34 9.29
CA ILE A 358 -1.46 -11.44 9.07
C ILE A 358 -2.16 -11.77 10.38
N VAL A 359 -3.46 -12.03 10.29
CA VAL A 359 -4.34 -12.37 11.42
C VAL A 359 -5.18 -13.61 11.06
N PRO A 360 -5.70 -14.37 12.04
CA PRO A 360 -6.72 -15.37 11.77
C PRO A 360 -7.83 -14.79 10.91
N ASN A 361 -8.22 -15.52 9.87
CA ASN A 361 -9.43 -15.18 9.16
C ASN A 361 -10.64 -15.62 9.98
N GLY A 362 -11.74 -14.88 9.88
CA GLY A 362 -12.97 -15.20 10.58
C GLY A 362 -13.95 -14.06 10.66
N VAL A 363 -15.02 -14.30 11.42
CA VAL A 363 -16.16 -13.40 11.57
C VAL A 363 -15.93 -12.37 12.69
N LEU A 364 -16.44 -11.16 12.47
CA LEU A 364 -16.56 -10.10 13.47
C LEU A 364 -17.97 -10.13 14.08
N ASP A 365 -18.05 -10.33 15.39
CA ASP A 365 -19.33 -10.48 16.11
C ASP A 365 -20.20 -9.21 16.04
N PRO A 366 -21.38 -9.23 15.39
CA PRO A 366 -22.29 -8.08 15.34
C PRO A 366 -22.61 -7.45 16.69
N ALA A 367 -22.65 -8.25 17.77
CA ALA A 367 -22.93 -7.76 19.11
C ALA A 367 -21.83 -6.85 19.69
N GLN A 368 -20.61 -6.92 19.14
CA GLN A 368 -19.47 -6.13 19.58
C GLN A 368 -19.18 -4.89 18.70
N LYS A 369 -20.02 -4.66 17.68
CA LYS A 369 -19.88 -3.51 16.77
C LYS A 369 -19.92 -2.18 17.52
N GLY A 370 -19.05 -1.25 17.13
CA GLY A 370 -18.77 0.02 17.81
C GLY A 370 -17.81 -0.10 19.00
N GLY A 371 -17.72 -1.26 19.65
CA GLY A 371 -16.84 -1.50 20.78
C GLY A 371 -15.49 -2.08 20.38
N SER A 372 -15.50 -3.30 19.81
CA SER A 372 -14.30 -4.04 19.43
C SER A 372 -14.02 -4.00 17.93
N TRP A 373 -15.02 -3.68 17.10
CA TRP A 373 -14.84 -3.43 15.67
C TRP A 373 -15.87 -2.44 15.11
N GLU A 374 -15.59 -1.86 13.96
CA GLU A 374 -16.48 -0.94 13.24
C GLU A 374 -16.19 -0.95 11.73
N VAL A 375 -17.19 -0.59 10.93
CA VAL A 375 -17.07 -0.39 9.49
C VAL A 375 -16.87 1.09 9.18
N VAL A 376 -15.85 1.37 8.38
CA VAL A 376 -15.64 2.67 7.73
C VAL A 376 -15.90 2.50 6.24
N THR A 377 -16.87 3.25 5.72
CA THR A 377 -17.23 3.20 4.30
C THR A 377 -16.39 4.18 3.49
N LEU A 378 -15.77 3.67 2.42
CA LEU A 378 -15.26 4.47 1.31
C LEU A 378 -16.37 4.66 0.29
N GLU A 379 -16.66 5.92 -0.02
CA GLU A 379 -17.76 6.27 -0.92
C GLU A 379 -17.57 5.70 -2.34
N PRO A 380 -18.66 5.46 -3.07
CA PRO A 380 -18.64 5.24 -4.51
C PRO A 380 -17.92 6.38 -5.24
N VAL A 381 -17.28 6.05 -6.36
CA VAL A 381 -16.51 6.98 -7.17
C VAL A 381 -16.99 6.91 -8.62
N ALA A 382 -17.57 8.01 -9.11
CA ALA A 382 -18.18 8.05 -10.45
C ALA A 382 -17.20 7.81 -11.62
N ASP A 383 -15.89 7.93 -11.38
CA ASP A 383 -14.86 7.60 -12.36
C ASP A 383 -13.61 6.99 -11.69
N ALA A 384 -13.57 5.65 -11.59
CA ALA A 384 -12.39 4.94 -11.09
C ALA A 384 -11.22 4.88 -12.08
N ARG A 385 -11.29 5.56 -13.24
CA ARG A 385 -10.15 5.66 -14.18
C ARG A 385 -9.06 6.61 -13.68
N TYR A 386 -9.14 7.08 -12.44
CA TYR A 386 -8.10 7.90 -11.81
C TYR A 386 -6.78 7.13 -11.72
N ASP A 387 -5.93 7.36 -12.70
CA ASP A 387 -4.58 6.82 -12.80
C ASP A 387 -3.64 7.64 -11.91
N LEU A 388 -3.35 7.11 -10.72
CA LEU A 388 -2.39 7.71 -9.81
C LEU A 388 -0.98 7.59 -10.40
N ARG A 389 -0.54 8.62 -11.13
CA ARG A 389 0.81 8.70 -11.73
C ARG A 389 1.84 9.44 -10.88
N SER A 390 1.40 10.09 -9.82
CA SER A 390 2.25 10.78 -8.87
C SER A 390 1.61 10.69 -7.50
N GLY A 391 2.41 10.79 -6.44
CA GLY A 391 1.81 11.09 -5.15
C GLY A 391 1.10 12.43 -5.20
N TYR A 392 0.16 12.62 -4.30
CA TYR A 392 -0.60 13.85 -4.24
C TYR A 392 0.30 14.99 -3.77
N CYS A 393 0.41 16.01 -4.60
CA CYS A 393 1.00 17.27 -4.21
C CYS A 393 -0.18 18.18 -3.84
N SER A 394 -0.38 18.44 -2.55
CA SER A 394 -1.13 19.64 -2.18
C SER A 394 -0.35 20.83 -2.74
N GLN A 395 -0.98 21.68 -3.56
CA GLN A 395 -0.43 23.02 -3.75
C GLN A 395 -0.44 23.66 -2.36
N ARG A 396 0.73 23.77 -1.73
CA ARG A 396 0.91 24.49 -0.48
C ARG A 396 0.87 25.98 -0.74
#